data_AF-A0ABD3F712-F1
#
_entry.id   AF-A0ABD3F712-F1
#
_cell.length_a   1.000
_cell.length_b   1.000
_cell.length_c   1.000
_cell.angle_alpha   90.00
_cell.angle_beta   90.00
_cell.angle_gamma   90.00
#
_symmetry.space_group_name_H-M   'P 1'
#
loop_
_entity.id
_entity.type
_entity.pdbx_description
1 polymer ?
#
loop_
_entity_poly.entity_id
_entity_poly.type
_entity_poly.pdbx_seq_one_letter_code
_entity_poly.pdbx_strand_id
1 'polypeptide(L)'
;MMQRAKLMSSVGLIPAKQEINEALSALEASPSNTQSVYTNVTRIFNALADHPQAQLVVGSTLATQQSVQLIQKLVRMHLREEEVQWTLSRVIYLACQTSTRFQCQAGKLDLWNDLFDMRSTHTESVRVQESSLRASEALFRSNEFHATKLQPQKLLDDLLNVMDRFSRVQTPQRRAHKLVVLALRVLVAMYLSPRPTGLMLFSGNCPAEGEKWAIEISRRMLDSFAIFNREIDSIRSLLDMALILVRQYPVQTMGSLFSPENSDITSWFTAVIEKWKAQAEVMNALFTPLTHIFALPHKTIGEDVLVALADKLILDHNLLDVVCGVIDHYHHRTNEVKGTQHDAVVLVLLETTRLARQWSERPKLLLRFEALRSVKVTLLPVLIEHLQMHSKAPLSPKPLVFVLEVLLILRYLAESHSLRHVLVGSESLQASLKWLHCGSFAGDDGDLDALVAREARSLSRLVAIGVVVAPKDNSRSTIVVSKAAVVVAKRRQLQAKAETLAAYGIAKR
;
A
#
# COMPACT_ATOMS: atom_id res chain seq x y z
N MET A 1 3.99 -34.00 2.86
CA MET A 1 5.23 -33.61 2.14
C MET A 1 5.58 -34.55 0.99
N MET A 2 5.57 -35.88 1.15
CA MET A 2 5.93 -36.83 0.06
C MET A 2 5.04 -36.75 -1.20
N GLN A 3 3.72 -36.58 -1.06
CA GLN A 3 2.81 -36.44 -2.22
C GLN A 3 3.04 -35.14 -2.99
N ARG A 4 3.35 -34.05 -2.28
CA ARG A 4 3.71 -32.76 -2.86
C ARG A 4 5.07 -32.82 -3.59
N ALA A 5 6.03 -33.57 -3.06
CA ALA A 5 7.31 -33.83 -3.71
C ALA A 5 7.17 -34.68 -4.99
N LYS A 6 6.28 -35.69 -4.99
CA LYS A 6 5.95 -36.47 -6.21
C LYS A 6 5.30 -35.60 -7.29
N LEU A 7 4.36 -34.73 -6.93
CA LEU A 7 3.70 -33.77 -7.84
C LEU A 7 4.63 -32.66 -8.35
N MET A 8 5.75 -32.39 -7.66
CA MET A 8 6.79 -31.46 -8.11
C MET A 8 7.82 -32.09 -9.05
N SER A 9 7.76 -33.41 -9.28
CA SER A 9 8.64 -34.09 -10.22
C SER A 9 8.09 -34.05 -11.64
N SER A 10 8.95 -34.24 -12.65
CA SER A 10 8.54 -34.39 -14.05
C SER A 10 7.50 -35.51 -14.25
N VAL A 11 7.51 -36.54 -13.41
CA VAL A 11 6.55 -37.65 -13.41
C VAL A 11 5.17 -37.21 -12.92
N GLY A 12 5.10 -36.26 -11.98
CA GLY A 12 3.84 -35.70 -11.48
C GLY A 12 3.12 -34.79 -12.48
N LEU A 13 3.87 -34.19 -13.41
CA LEU A 13 3.32 -33.34 -14.47
C LEU A 13 2.60 -34.12 -15.58
N ILE A 14 3.02 -35.35 -15.86
CA ILE A 14 2.53 -36.13 -17.01
C ILE A 14 1.02 -36.42 -16.89
N PRO A 15 0.50 -36.93 -15.75
CA PRO A 15 -0.93 -37.18 -15.59
C PRO A 15 -1.78 -35.92 -15.75
N ALA A 16 -1.34 -34.80 -15.17
CA ALA A 16 -2.07 -33.53 -15.26
C ALA A 16 -2.11 -33.00 -16.70
N LYS A 17 -1.01 -33.11 -17.45
CA LYS A 17 -0.97 -32.72 -18.87
C LYS A 17 -1.85 -33.62 -19.73
N GLN A 18 -1.80 -34.93 -19.49
CA GLN A 18 -2.59 -35.90 -20.23
C GLN A 18 -4.09 -35.66 -20.01
N GLU A 19 -4.52 -35.53 -18.75
CA GLU A 19 -5.91 -35.23 -18.38
C GLU A 19 -6.43 -33.97 -19.07
N ILE A 20 -5.63 -32.90 -19.11
CA ILE A 20 -6.01 -31.65 -19.77
C ILE A 20 -6.09 -31.83 -21.29
N ASN A 21 -5.14 -32.52 -21.91
CA ASN A 21 -5.16 -32.72 -23.36
C ASN A 21 -6.34 -33.60 -23.80
N GLU A 22 -6.67 -34.64 -23.02
CA GLU A 22 -7.85 -35.48 -23.25
C GLU A 22 -9.14 -34.65 -23.12
N ALA A 23 -9.25 -33.84 -22.06
CA ALA A 23 -10.39 -32.95 -21.87
C ALA A 23 -10.51 -31.90 -22.99
N LEU A 24 -9.40 -31.31 -23.45
CA LEU A 24 -9.38 -30.38 -24.58
C LEU A 24 -9.84 -31.07 -25.88
N SER A 25 -9.35 -32.28 -26.15
CA SER A 25 -9.74 -33.07 -27.33
C SER A 25 -11.24 -33.38 -27.32
N ALA A 26 -11.79 -33.73 -26.15
CA ALA A 26 -13.22 -33.96 -25.98
C ALA A 26 -14.06 -32.68 -26.16
N LEU A 27 -13.55 -31.53 -25.72
CA LEU A 27 -14.18 -30.22 -25.94
C LEU A 27 -14.17 -29.82 -27.42
N GLU A 28 -13.10 -30.13 -28.16
CA GLU A 28 -13.03 -29.90 -29.61
C GLU A 28 -14.01 -30.78 -30.39
N ALA A 29 -14.19 -32.03 -29.96
CA ALA A 29 -15.08 -32.99 -30.60
C ALA A 29 -16.56 -32.68 -30.36
N SER A 30 -16.93 -32.14 -29.19
CA SER A 30 -18.33 -31.86 -28.83
C SER A 30 -18.53 -30.50 -28.15
N PRO A 31 -18.21 -29.39 -28.84
CA PRO A 31 -18.18 -28.06 -28.24
C PRO A 31 -19.57 -27.50 -27.89
N SER A 32 -20.65 -28.00 -28.52
CA SER A 32 -22.03 -27.52 -28.30
C SER A 32 -22.77 -28.25 -27.18
N ASN A 33 -22.25 -29.39 -26.68
CA ASN A 33 -22.93 -30.18 -25.66
C ASN A 33 -22.60 -29.64 -24.26
N THR A 34 -23.57 -28.97 -23.62
CA THR A 34 -23.43 -28.34 -22.30
C THR A 34 -22.88 -29.29 -21.23
N GLN A 35 -23.42 -30.51 -21.12
CA GLN A 35 -23.00 -31.48 -20.11
C GLN A 35 -21.57 -31.98 -20.35
N SER A 36 -21.22 -32.24 -21.61
CA SER A 36 -19.86 -32.62 -22.01
C SER A 36 -18.88 -31.50 -21.69
N VAL A 37 -19.25 -30.25 -22.02
CA VAL A 37 -18.42 -29.08 -21.76
C VAL A 37 -18.20 -28.88 -20.26
N TYR A 38 -19.27 -28.89 -19.47
CA TYR A 38 -19.16 -28.77 -18.01
C TYR A 38 -18.23 -29.84 -17.41
N THR A 39 -18.40 -31.09 -17.83
CA THR A 39 -17.59 -32.22 -17.34
C THR A 39 -16.11 -32.03 -17.67
N ASN A 40 -15.79 -31.73 -18.93
CA ASN A 40 -14.41 -31.62 -19.38
C ASN A 40 -13.72 -30.35 -18.86
N VAL A 41 -14.43 -29.23 -18.73
CA VAL A 41 -13.87 -28.02 -18.10
C VAL A 41 -13.63 -28.26 -16.60
N THR A 42 -14.50 -29.02 -15.92
CA THR A 42 -14.30 -29.40 -14.51
C THR A 42 -13.08 -30.31 -14.34
N ARG A 43 -12.86 -31.27 -15.26
CA ARG A 43 -11.64 -32.09 -15.31
C ARG A 43 -10.38 -31.22 -15.42
N ILE A 44 -10.37 -30.25 -16.33
CA ILE A 44 -9.27 -29.28 -16.48
C ILE A 44 -9.05 -28.50 -15.19
N PHE A 45 -10.12 -27.99 -14.56
CA PHE A 45 -10.02 -27.26 -13.31
C PHE A 45 -9.37 -28.12 -12.20
N ASN A 46 -9.85 -29.35 -12.00
CA ASN A 46 -9.36 -30.25 -10.96
C ASN A 46 -7.89 -30.68 -11.20
N ALA A 47 -7.48 -30.82 -12.46
CA ALA A 47 -6.09 -31.13 -12.81
C ALA A 47 -5.11 -29.98 -12.49
N LEU A 48 -5.62 -28.74 -12.47
CA LEU A 48 -4.82 -27.55 -12.20
C LEU A 48 -4.88 -27.08 -10.74
N ALA A 49 -6.04 -27.22 -10.10
CA ALA A 49 -6.28 -26.75 -8.74
C ALA A 49 -5.26 -27.38 -7.77
N ASP A 50 -4.57 -26.53 -7.00
CA ASP A 50 -3.55 -26.91 -6.02
C ASP A 50 -2.34 -27.69 -6.59
N HIS A 51 -2.18 -27.75 -7.92
CA HIS A 51 -1.05 -28.42 -8.55
C HIS A 51 0.24 -27.58 -8.33
N PRO A 52 1.29 -28.13 -7.70
CA PRO A 52 2.47 -27.35 -7.32
C PRO A 52 3.29 -26.81 -8.50
N GLN A 53 3.06 -27.34 -9.71
CA GLN A 53 3.68 -26.90 -10.97
C GLN A 53 2.66 -26.43 -12.02
N ALA A 54 1.50 -25.89 -11.58
CA ALA A 54 0.42 -25.43 -12.47
C ALA A 54 0.92 -24.53 -13.61
N GLN A 55 1.89 -23.65 -13.37
CA GLN A 55 2.50 -22.79 -14.39
C GLN A 55 3.04 -23.58 -15.61
N LEU A 56 3.76 -24.69 -15.37
CA LEU A 56 4.35 -25.51 -16.43
C LEU A 56 3.29 -26.31 -17.19
N VAL A 57 2.26 -26.78 -16.48
CA VAL A 57 1.12 -27.49 -17.08
C VAL A 57 0.40 -26.53 -18.03
N VAL A 58 -0.12 -25.42 -17.51
CA VAL A 58 -0.84 -24.39 -18.28
C VAL A 58 0.00 -23.88 -19.45
N GLY A 59 1.29 -23.60 -19.21
CA GLY A 59 2.20 -23.09 -20.24
C GLY A 59 2.44 -24.04 -21.41
N SER A 60 2.23 -25.35 -21.22
CA SER A 60 2.42 -26.38 -22.25
C SER A 60 1.12 -26.93 -22.85
N THR A 61 -0.03 -26.68 -22.24
CA THR A 61 -1.35 -27.16 -22.70
C THR A 61 -2.26 -25.98 -23.06
N LEU A 62 -2.80 -25.27 -22.05
CA LEU A 62 -3.79 -24.21 -22.24
C LEU A 62 -3.25 -22.95 -22.91
N ALA A 63 -1.95 -22.66 -22.79
CA ALA A 63 -1.33 -21.45 -23.32
C ALA A 63 -0.99 -21.53 -24.83
N THR A 64 -1.52 -22.52 -25.55
CA THR A 64 -1.43 -22.59 -27.01
C THR A 64 -2.52 -21.74 -27.66
N GLN A 65 -2.28 -21.23 -28.86
CA GLN A 65 -3.27 -20.43 -29.57
C GLN A 65 -4.57 -21.21 -29.84
N GLN A 66 -4.48 -22.49 -30.18
CA GLN A 66 -5.62 -23.37 -30.43
C GLN A 66 -6.47 -23.54 -29.16
N SER A 67 -5.86 -23.86 -28.02
CA SER A 67 -6.59 -24.03 -26.77
C SER A 67 -7.27 -22.74 -26.31
N VAL A 68 -6.62 -21.59 -26.45
CA VAL A 68 -7.25 -20.30 -26.10
C VAL A 68 -8.41 -19.96 -27.05
N GLN A 69 -8.28 -20.24 -28.36
CA GLN A 69 -9.38 -20.07 -29.32
C GLN A 69 -10.56 -20.99 -29.00
N LEU A 70 -10.31 -22.24 -28.61
CA LEU A 70 -11.35 -23.17 -28.17
C LEU A 70 -12.05 -22.62 -26.92
N ILE A 71 -11.31 -22.18 -25.91
CA ILE A 71 -11.87 -21.57 -24.69
C ILE A 71 -12.74 -20.36 -25.05
N GLN A 72 -12.26 -19.48 -25.93
CA GLN A 72 -13.02 -18.33 -26.40
C GLN A 72 -14.33 -18.75 -27.09
N LYS A 73 -14.26 -19.75 -27.98
CA LYS A 73 -15.42 -20.30 -28.65
C LYS A 73 -16.43 -20.85 -27.64
N LEU A 74 -15.97 -21.60 -26.64
CA LEU A 74 -16.82 -22.16 -25.58
C LEU A 74 -17.51 -21.07 -24.76
N VAL A 75 -16.78 -20.01 -24.39
CA VAL A 75 -17.37 -18.83 -23.70
C VAL A 75 -18.51 -18.26 -24.52
N ARG A 76 -18.32 -18.04 -25.83
CA ARG A 76 -19.37 -17.48 -26.71
C ARG A 76 -20.57 -18.40 -26.93
N MET A 77 -20.34 -19.71 -27.09
CA MET A 77 -21.44 -20.66 -27.37
C MET A 77 -22.32 -20.88 -26.15
N HIS A 78 -21.74 -20.86 -24.95
CA HIS A 78 -22.45 -21.20 -23.71
C HIS A 78 -22.79 -19.97 -22.87
N LEU A 79 -22.95 -18.79 -23.50
CA LEU A 79 -23.22 -17.52 -22.79
C LEU A 79 -24.49 -17.52 -21.91
N ARG A 80 -25.40 -18.48 -22.10
CA ARG A 80 -26.63 -18.60 -21.29
C ARG A 80 -26.54 -19.66 -20.21
N GLU A 81 -25.47 -20.46 -20.21
CA GLU A 81 -25.32 -21.62 -19.32
C GLU A 81 -24.44 -21.27 -18.12
N GLU A 82 -25.08 -20.85 -17.02
CA GLU A 82 -24.38 -20.23 -15.88
C GLU A 82 -23.34 -21.16 -15.23
N GLU A 83 -23.61 -22.47 -15.12
CA GLU A 83 -22.65 -23.44 -14.55
C GLU A 83 -21.42 -23.67 -15.44
N VAL A 84 -21.61 -23.72 -16.77
CA VAL A 84 -20.52 -23.84 -17.74
C VAL A 84 -19.66 -22.60 -17.68
N GLN A 85 -20.28 -21.42 -17.70
CA GLN A 85 -19.55 -20.15 -17.64
C GLN A 85 -18.81 -19.96 -16.31
N TRP A 86 -19.42 -20.39 -15.19
CA TRP A 86 -18.77 -20.34 -13.89
C TRP A 86 -17.49 -21.18 -13.89
N THR A 87 -17.56 -22.40 -14.43
CA THR A 87 -16.43 -23.33 -14.48
C THR A 87 -15.35 -22.87 -15.47
N LEU A 88 -15.74 -22.39 -16.66
CA LEU A 88 -14.83 -21.81 -17.65
C LEU A 88 -14.06 -20.64 -17.05
N SER A 89 -14.76 -19.72 -16.39
CA SER A 89 -14.14 -18.54 -15.78
C SER A 89 -13.16 -18.89 -14.66
N ARG A 90 -13.39 -19.99 -13.92
CA ARG A 90 -12.43 -20.49 -12.91
C ARG A 90 -11.16 -21.06 -13.55
N VAL A 91 -11.28 -21.80 -14.64
CA VAL A 91 -10.14 -22.31 -15.41
C VAL A 91 -9.33 -21.14 -15.97
N ILE A 92 -10.00 -20.15 -16.56
CA ILE A 92 -9.36 -18.95 -17.10
C ILE A 92 -8.64 -18.18 -15.98
N TYR A 93 -9.31 -17.94 -14.84
CA TYR A 93 -8.70 -17.28 -13.69
C TYR A 93 -7.43 -17.99 -13.23
N LEU A 94 -7.47 -19.31 -13.05
CA LEU A 94 -6.34 -20.10 -12.58
C LEU A 94 -5.20 -20.12 -13.62
N ALA A 95 -5.53 -20.22 -14.91
CA ALA A 95 -4.56 -20.16 -15.99
C ALA A 95 -3.89 -18.78 -16.08
N CYS A 96 -4.66 -17.70 -15.94
CA CYS A 96 -4.15 -16.34 -15.86
C CYS A 96 -3.29 -16.13 -14.62
N GLN A 97 -3.67 -16.67 -13.46
CA GLN A 97 -2.87 -16.52 -12.24
C GLN A 97 -1.52 -17.23 -12.33
N THR A 98 -1.43 -18.32 -13.09
CA THR A 98 -0.28 -19.23 -13.07
C THR A 98 0.63 -19.10 -14.29
N SER A 99 0.18 -18.57 -15.44
CA SER A 99 0.96 -18.57 -16.68
C SER A 99 0.90 -17.25 -17.44
N THR A 100 2.05 -16.59 -17.59
CA THR A 100 2.20 -15.37 -18.41
C THR A 100 1.98 -15.65 -19.90
N ARG A 101 2.41 -16.82 -20.39
CA ARG A 101 2.18 -17.26 -21.77
C ARG A 101 0.68 -17.35 -22.11
N PHE A 102 -0.14 -17.82 -21.15
CA PHE A 102 -1.59 -17.86 -21.32
C PHE A 102 -2.16 -16.44 -21.39
N GLN A 103 -1.75 -15.55 -20.47
CA GLN A 103 -2.18 -14.14 -20.48
C GLN A 103 -1.87 -13.46 -21.83
N CYS A 104 -0.66 -13.65 -22.36
CA CYS A 104 -0.25 -13.16 -23.67
C CYS A 104 -1.19 -13.62 -24.80
N GLN A 105 -1.53 -14.91 -24.85
CA GLN A 105 -2.39 -15.46 -25.90
C GLN A 105 -3.85 -15.02 -25.73
N ALA A 106 -4.37 -15.03 -24.50
CA ALA A 106 -5.71 -14.54 -24.20
C ALA A 106 -5.89 -13.07 -24.57
N GLY A 107 -4.86 -12.24 -24.32
CA GLY A 107 -4.85 -10.83 -24.72
C GLY A 107 -4.87 -10.62 -26.23
N LYS A 108 -4.15 -11.44 -27.01
CA LYS A 108 -4.17 -11.36 -28.49
C LYS A 108 -5.52 -11.71 -29.12
N LEU A 109 -6.32 -12.51 -28.42
CA LEU A 109 -7.59 -13.05 -28.91
C LEU A 109 -8.81 -12.30 -28.35
N ASP A 110 -8.62 -11.27 -27.52
CA ASP A 110 -9.70 -10.50 -26.92
C ASP A 110 -10.68 -11.32 -26.08
N LEU A 111 -10.22 -12.44 -25.49
CA LEU A 111 -11.04 -13.34 -24.67
C LEU A 111 -11.80 -12.59 -23.56
N TRP A 112 -11.21 -11.52 -23.05
CA TRP A 112 -11.79 -10.69 -21.99
C TRP A 112 -13.07 -9.96 -22.42
N ASN A 113 -13.22 -9.57 -23.70
CA ASN A 113 -14.45 -8.92 -24.19
C ASN A 113 -15.66 -9.84 -24.01
N ASP A 114 -15.45 -11.14 -24.20
CA ASP A 114 -16.50 -12.15 -24.15
C ASP A 114 -16.86 -12.53 -22.70
N LEU A 115 -15.96 -12.30 -21.73
CA LEU A 115 -16.21 -12.59 -20.31
C LEU A 115 -17.19 -11.61 -19.65
N PHE A 116 -17.35 -10.40 -20.19
CA PHE A 116 -18.22 -9.36 -19.63
C PHE A 116 -19.61 -9.28 -20.28
N ASP A 117 -19.89 -10.06 -21.33
CA ASP A 117 -21.17 -10.01 -22.04
C ASP A 117 -22.35 -10.63 -21.24
N MET A 118 -22.10 -11.29 -20.10
CA MET A 118 -23.13 -11.88 -19.25
C MET A 118 -23.75 -10.89 -18.25
N ARG A 119 -25.04 -10.57 -18.43
CA ARG A 119 -25.74 -9.43 -17.80
C ARG A 119 -26.82 -9.78 -16.76
N SER A 120 -26.82 -10.98 -16.18
CA SER A 120 -27.86 -11.43 -15.23
C SER A 120 -27.56 -10.98 -13.78
N THR A 121 -28.61 -10.78 -12.95
CA THR A 121 -28.53 -10.51 -11.50
C THR A 121 -28.83 -11.74 -10.64
N HIS A 122 -29.01 -12.92 -11.26
CA HIS A 122 -29.26 -14.16 -10.53
C HIS A 122 -28.03 -14.60 -9.71
N THR A 123 -28.27 -15.31 -8.61
CA THR A 123 -27.22 -15.74 -7.65
C THR A 123 -26.12 -16.59 -8.29
N GLU A 124 -26.44 -17.35 -9.33
CA GLU A 124 -25.48 -18.13 -10.11
C GLU A 124 -24.65 -17.23 -11.04
N SER A 125 -25.30 -16.29 -11.74
CA SER A 125 -24.63 -15.21 -12.50
C SER A 125 -23.65 -14.37 -11.66
N VAL A 126 -23.95 -14.11 -10.38
CA VAL A 126 -23.02 -13.44 -9.45
C VAL A 126 -21.71 -14.22 -9.29
N ARG A 127 -21.76 -15.56 -9.24
CA ARG A 127 -20.55 -16.40 -9.14
C ARG A 127 -19.74 -16.35 -10.43
N VAL A 128 -20.41 -16.27 -11.57
CA VAL A 128 -19.76 -16.16 -12.87
C VAL A 128 -19.10 -14.80 -13.04
N GLN A 129 -19.77 -13.73 -12.64
CA GLN A 129 -19.20 -12.39 -12.65
C GLN A 129 -18.01 -12.28 -11.69
N GLU A 130 -18.05 -12.93 -10.52
CA GLU A 130 -16.90 -12.95 -9.61
C GLU A 130 -15.69 -13.62 -10.26
N SER A 131 -15.86 -14.79 -10.88
CA SER A 131 -14.74 -15.49 -11.52
C SER A 131 -14.24 -14.75 -12.76
N SER A 132 -15.13 -14.13 -13.53
CA SER A 132 -14.80 -13.29 -14.68
C SER A 132 -13.96 -12.08 -14.26
N LEU A 133 -14.41 -11.33 -13.25
CA LEU A 133 -13.67 -10.17 -12.71
C LEU A 133 -12.29 -10.57 -12.19
N ARG A 134 -12.17 -11.69 -11.48
CA ARG A 134 -10.87 -12.18 -11.00
C ARG A 134 -9.95 -12.56 -12.15
N ALA A 135 -10.47 -13.21 -13.20
CA ALA A 135 -9.71 -13.53 -14.40
C ALA A 135 -9.21 -12.26 -15.08
N SER A 136 -10.08 -11.25 -15.21
CA SER A 136 -9.74 -9.94 -15.77
C SER A 136 -8.67 -9.22 -14.95
N GLU A 137 -8.79 -9.21 -13.62
CA GLU A 137 -7.79 -8.60 -12.73
C GLU A 137 -6.41 -9.26 -12.93
N ALA A 138 -6.36 -10.59 -12.95
CA ALA A 138 -5.11 -11.32 -13.17
C ALA A 138 -4.51 -11.05 -14.56
N LEU A 139 -5.35 -10.87 -15.58
CA LEU A 139 -4.94 -10.50 -16.94
C LEU A 139 -4.35 -9.10 -17.00
N PHE A 140 -5.01 -8.09 -16.43
CA PHE A 140 -4.57 -6.69 -16.52
C PHE A 140 -3.37 -6.36 -15.64
N ARG A 141 -3.18 -7.09 -14.55
CA ARG A 141 -1.97 -6.97 -13.72
C ARG A 141 -0.69 -7.43 -14.41
N SER A 142 -0.78 -8.15 -15.53
CA SER A 142 0.41 -8.64 -16.21
C SER A 142 0.99 -7.61 -17.18
N ASN A 143 2.32 -7.55 -17.23
CA ASN A 143 3.05 -6.58 -18.04
C ASN A 143 3.06 -6.92 -19.54
N GLU A 144 2.40 -8.00 -19.96
CA GLU A 144 2.55 -8.61 -21.28
C GLU A 144 1.27 -8.53 -22.14
N PHE A 145 0.32 -7.67 -21.76
CA PHE A 145 -0.91 -7.48 -22.53
C PHE A 145 -0.66 -6.73 -23.86
N HIS A 146 -1.09 -7.31 -24.98
CA HIS A 146 -0.99 -6.69 -26.31
C HIS A 146 -2.29 -5.95 -26.66
N ALA A 147 -2.27 -4.63 -26.51
CA ALA A 147 -3.42 -3.72 -26.52
C ALA A 147 -4.14 -3.52 -27.87
N THR A 148 -3.70 -4.14 -28.98
CA THR A 148 -4.10 -3.73 -30.34
C THR A 148 -5.58 -3.90 -30.69
N LYS A 149 -6.38 -4.56 -29.83
CA LYS A 149 -7.81 -4.79 -30.05
C LYS A 149 -8.68 -4.56 -28.80
N LEU A 150 -8.10 -3.98 -27.74
CA LEU A 150 -8.86 -3.70 -26.53
C LEU A 150 -10.00 -2.69 -26.84
N GLN A 151 -11.24 -2.93 -26.39
CA GLN A 151 -12.36 -1.96 -26.46
C GLN A 151 -12.62 -1.40 -25.07
N PRO A 152 -11.84 -0.42 -24.61
CA PRO A 152 -11.69 -0.28 -23.18
C PRO A 152 -12.71 0.69 -22.60
N GLN A 153 -13.29 1.55 -23.45
CA GLN A 153 -14.50 2.27 -23.12
C GLN A 153 -15.68 1.32 -22.87
N LYS A 154 -15.85 0.26 -23.70
CA LYS A 154 -16.87 -0.77 -23.46
C LYS A 154 -16.62 -1.48 -22.13
N LEU A 155 -15.39 -1.91 -21.89
CA LEU A 155 -15.00 -2.59 -20.64
C LEU A 155 -15.28 -1.74 -19.41
N LEU A 156 -14.92 -0.47 -19.51
CA LEU A 156 -15.19 0.52 -18.50
C LEU A 156 -16.68 0.70 -18.26
N ASP A 157 -17.48 0.90 -19.30
CA ASP A 157 -18.93 1.05 -19.18
C ASP A 157 -19.54 -0.20 -18.53
N ASP A 158 -19.07 -1.40 -18.89
CA ASP A 158 -19.47 -2.66 -18.29
C ASP A 158 -19.08 -2.74 -16.79
N LEU A 159 -17.88 -2.30 -16.42
CA LEU A 159 -17.41 -2.27 -15.01
C LEU A 159 -18.17 -1.22 -14.18
N LEU A 160 -18.42 -0.03 -14.73
CA LEU A 160 -19.26 1.00 -14.12
C LEU A 160 -20.68 0.48 -13.91
N ASN A 161 -21.25 -0.19 -14.92
CA ASN A 161 -22.56 -0.82 -14.83
C ASN A 161 -22.64 -1.91 -13.74
N VAL A 162 -21.58 -2.72 -13.57
CA VAL A 162 -21.49 -3.71 -12.48
C VAL A 162 -21.51 -2.99 -11.13
N MET A 163 -20.71 -1.94 -10.95
CA MET A 163 -20.69 -1.18 -9.71
C MET A 163 -22.04 -0.51 -9.41
N ASP A 164 -22.64 0.15 -10.39
CA ASP A 164 -23.93 0.83 -10.23
C ASP A 164 -25.07 -0.13 -9.91
N ARG A 165 -25.03 -1.33 -10.50
CA ARG A 165 -26.02 -2.38 -10.27
C ARG A 165 -25.91 -2.99 -8.87
N PHE A 166 -24.69 -3.29 -8.41
CA PHE A 166 -24.49 -4.01 -7.16
C PHE A 166 -24.27 -3.11 -5.94
N SER A 167 -23.97 -1.82 -6.13
CA SER A 167 -23.88 -0.84 -5.04
C SER A 167 -25.24 -0.59 -4.36
N ARG A 168 -26.35 -0.76 -5.08
CA ARG A 168 -27.71 -0.46 -4.61
C ARG A 168 -28.44 -1.66 -3.99
N VAL A 169 -27.82 -2.85 -3.98
CA VAL A 169 -28.45 -4.08 -3.46
C VAL A 169 -28.39 -4.06 -1.93
N GLN A 170 -29.52 -3.74 -1.28
CA GLN A 170 -29.61 -3.58 0.18
C GLN A 170 -29.63 -4.89 0.98
N THR A 171 -29.88 -6.05 0.34
CA THR A 171 -30.05 -7.37 1.00
C THR A 171 -28.77 -8.22 1.00
N PRO A 172 -28.61 -9.16 1.96
CA PRO A 172 -27.30 -9.64 2.39
C PRO A 172 -26.80 -10.74 1.48
N GLN A 173 -26.19 -10.37 0.35
CA GLN A 173 -25.23 -11.23 -0.30
C GLN A 173 -23.88 -10.54 -0.22
N ARG A 174 -23.05 -10.92 0.77
CA ARG A 174 -21.63 -10.52 0.85
C ARG A 174 -20.92 -10.62 -0.52
N ARG A 175 -21.36 -11.55 -1.36
CA ARG A 175 -20.89 -11.74 -2.74
C ARG A 175 -21.16 -10.55 -3.67
N ALA A 176 -22.32 -9.89 -3.61
CA ALA A 176 -22.63 -8.73 -4.46
C ALA A 176 -21.71 -7.54 -4.16
N HIS A 177 -21.50 -7.24 -2.87
CA HIS A 177 -20.54 -6.24 -2.43
C HIS A 177 -19.10 -6.57 -2.84
N LYS A 178 -18.72 -7.85 -2.81
CA LYS A 178 -17.43 -8.30 -3.30
C LYS A 178 -17.24 -8.06 -4.80
N LEU A 179 -18.30 -8.11 -5.61
CA LEU A 179 -18.22 -7.75 -7.03
C LEU A 179 -17.86 -6.28 -7.22
N VAL A 180 -18.43 -5.37 -6.41
CA VAL A 180 -18.08 -3.94 -6.46
C VAL A 180 -16.59 -3.74 -6.17
N VAL A 181 -16.07 -4.39 -5.12
CA VAL A 181 -14.64 -4.35 -4.76
C VAL A 181 -13.77 -4.89 -5.90
N LEU A 182 -14.15 -6.03 -6.49
CA LEU A 182 -13.40 -6.64 -7.59
C LEU A 182 -13.46 -5.81 -8.87
N ALA A 183 -14.59 -5.19 -9.20
CA ALA A 183 -14.73 -4.30 -10.35
C ALA A 183 -13.80 -3.09 -10.25
N LEU A 184 -13.72 -2.46 -9.08
CA LEU A 184 -12.77 -1.37 -8.82
C LEU A 184 -11.31 -1.83 -8.94
N ARG A 185 -11.00 -3.03 -8.44
CA ARG A 185 -9.65 -3.61 -8.59
C ARG A 185 -9.29 -3.89 -10.04
N VAL A 186 -10.25 -4.34 -10.85
CA VAL A 186 -10.06 -4.51 -12.31
C VAL A 186 -9.80 -3.16 -12.98
N LEU A 187 -10.59 -2.12 -12.65
CA LEU A 187 -10.40 -0.77 -13.16
C LEU A 187 -9.00 -0.23 -12.85
N VAL A 188 -8.55 -0.36 -11.60
CA VAL A 188 -7.20 0.05 -11.17
C VAL A 188 -6.13 -0.79 -11.86
N ALA A 189 -6.31 -2.10 -12.01
CA ALA A 189 -5.36 -2.96 -12.74
C ALA A 189 -5.25 -2.58 -14.22
N MET A 190 -6.37 -2.26 -14.89
CA MET A 190 -6.36 -1.75 -16.27
C MET A 190 -5.60 -0.44 -16.37
N TYR A 191 -5.84 0.47 -15.43
CA TYR A 191 -5.19 1.78 -15.37
C TYR A 191 -3.68 1.68 -15.20
N LEU A 192 -3.21 0.65 -14.49
CA LEU A 192 -1.80 0.42 -14.16
C LEU A 192 -0.99 -0.35 -15.20
N SER A 193 -1.62 -0.92 -16.21
CA SER A 193 -0.94 -1.84 -17.13
C SER A 193 0.19 -1.12 -17.91
N PRO A 194 1.46 -1.61 -17.83
CA PRO A 194 2.67 -0.85 -18.22
C PRO A 194 2.95 -0.70 -19.73
N ARG A 195 2.02 -1.08 -20.62
CA ARG A 195 2.09 -0.89 -22.08
C ARG A 195 0.69 -0.64 -22.63
N PRO A 196 0.54 0.12 -23.72
CA PRO A 196 -0.21 1.36 -23.79
C PRO A 196 -1.73 1.12 -23.73
N THR A 197 -2.21 0.46 -22.70
CA THR A 197 -3.60 0.41 -22.28
C THR A 197 -3.80 1.64 -21.41
N GLY A 198 -2.89 1.86 -20.45
CA GLY A 198 -2.52 3.15 -19.88
C GLY A 198 -2.43 4.28 -20.91
N LEU A 199 -1.50 4.16 -21.87
CA LEU A 199 -1.24 5.23 -22.84
C LEU A 199 -2.23 5.29 -24.04
N MET A 200 -2.89 4.25 -24.53
CA MET A 200 -3.86 4.43 -25.66
C MET A 200 -5.28 4.77 -25.19
N LEU A 201 -5.63 4.50 -23.93
CA LEU A 201 -6.90 4.96 -23.35
C LEU A 201 -6.82 6.27 -22.60
N PHE A 202 -5.65 6.54 -22.03
CA PHE A 202 -5.45 7.67 -21.14
C PHE A 202 -4.34 8.61 -21.65
N SER A 203 -3.75 8.29 -22.82
CA SER A 203 -3.04 9.26 -23.65
C SER A 203 -3.39 9.06 -25.14
N GLY A 204 -4.67 9.25 -25.48
CA GLY A 204 -4.99 9.76 -26.81
C GLY A 204 -4.44 11.18 -26.94
N ASN A 205 -3.12 11.36 -27.09
CA ASN A 205 -2.46 12.66 -27.22
C ASN A 205 -2.73 13.70 -26.09
N CYS A 206 -3.44 13.35 -25.01
CA CYS A 206 -3.91 14.33 -24.02
C CYS A 206 -3.83 13.81 -22.57
N PRO A 207 -2.89 14.31 -21.72
CA PRO A 207 -2.80 13.94 -20.30
C PRO A 207 -4.08 14.23 -19.49
N ALA A 208 -4.98 15.07 -20.01
CA ALA A 208 -6.27 15.38 -19.43
C ALA A 208 -7.21 14.17 -19.26
N GLU A 209 -7.02 13.08 -20.00
CA GLU A 209 -7.84 11.87 -19.84
C GLU A 209 -7.44 11.09 -18.58
N GLY A 210 -6.14 10.80 -18.37
CA GLY A 210 -5.66 10.11 -17.18
C GLY A 210 -6.05 10.80 -15.87
N GLU A 211 -6.07 12.13 -15.88
CA GLU A 211 -6.52 12.96 -14.76
C GLU A 211 -8.01 12.80 -14.45
N LYS A 212 -8.88 12.87 -15.48
CA LYS A 212 -10.33 12.63 -15.32
C LYS A 212 -10.61 11.24 -14.74
N TRP A 213 -9.80 10.26 -15.11
CA TRP A 213 -9.93 8.89 -14.65
C TRP A 213 -9.52 8.70 -13.21
N ALA A 214 -8.41 9.31 -12.78
CA ALA A 214 -8.04 9.33 -11.37
C ALA A 214 -9.17 9.90 -10.51
N ILE A 215 -9.82 10.97 -10.98
CA ILE A 215 -10.98 11.59 -10.31
C ILE A 215 -12.19 10.65 -10.27
N GLU A 216 -12.53 10.00 -11.40
CA GLU A 216 -13.68 9.10 -11.47
C GLU A 216 -13.48 7.85 -10.60
N ILE A 217 -12.31 7.19 -10.68
CA ILE A 217 -12.01 6.02 -9.84
C ILE A 217 -12.06 6.41 -8.36
N SER A 218 -11.50 7.57 -8.01
CA SER A 218 -11.56 8.10 -6.65
C SER A 218 -12.99 8.31 -6.16
N ARG A 219 -13.85 8.91 -6.98
CA ARG A 219 -15.27 9.12 -6.67
C ARG A 219 -15.97 7.78 -6.42
N ARG A 220 -15.78 6.79 -7.31
CA ARG A 220 -16.39 5.46 -7.16
C ARG A 220 -15.89 4.70 -5.93
N MET A 221 -14.64 4.90 -5.55
CA MET A 221 -14.09 4.38 -4.30
C MET A 221 -14.81 4.98 -3.07
N LEU A 222 -15.10 6.29 -3.09
CA LEU A 222 -15.83 6.97 -2.02
C LEU A 222 -17.31 6.57 -1.99
N ASP A 223 -17.99 6.52 -3.14
CA ASP A 223 -19.39 6.07 -3.26
C ASP A 223 -19.56 4.65 -2.70
N SER A 224 -18.54 3.80 -2.89
CA SER A 224 -18.52 2.42 -2.43
C SER A 224 -17.86 2.26 -1.05
N PHE A 225 -17.51 3.34 -0.34
CA PHE A 225 -16.73 3.26 0.91
C PHE A 225 -17.43 2.41 1.97
N ALA A 226 -18.75 2.52 2.09
CA ALA A 226 -19.55 1.73 3.04
C ALA A 226 -19.48 0.21 2.77
N ILE A 227 -19.09 -0.21 1.57
CA ILE A 227 -18.82 -1.61 1.21
C ILE A 227 -17.40 -1.99 1.65
N PHE A 228 -16.41 -1.19 1.29
CA PHE A 228 -15.00 -1.42 1.66
C PHE A 228 -14.78 -1.46 3.16
N ASN A 229 -15.45 -0.56 3.89
CA ASN A 229 -15.29 -0.40 5.32
C ASN A 229 -15.97 -1.51 6.13
N ARG A 230 -16.39 -2.64 5.54
CA ARG A 230 -17.03 -3.77 6.26
C ARG A 230 -16.07 -4.86 6.68
N GLU A 231 -15.07 -5.15 5.88
CA GLU A 231 -14.18 -6.32 6.02
C GLU A 231 -12.71 -5.91 5.84
N ILE A 232 -11.81 -6.56 6.59
CA ILE A 232 -10.36 -6.27 6.59
C ILE A 232 -9.77 -6.35 5.18
N ASP A 233 -10.05 -7.41 4.44
CA ASP A 233 -9.49 -7.60 3.08
C ASP A 233 -9.98 -6.54 2.09
N SER A 234 -11.24 -6.12 2.25
CA SER A 234 -11.84 -5.10 1.41
C SER A 234 -11.19 -3.75 1.70
N ILE A 235 -11.13 -3.31 2.97
CA ILE A 235 -10.52 -2.03 3.28
C ILE A 235 -9.04 -1.98 2.91
N ARG A 236 -8.29 -3.08 3.09
CA ARG A 236 -6.91 -3.18 2.60
C ARG A 236 -6.81 -2.98 1.09
N SER A 237 -7.73 -3.57 0.32
CA SER A 237 -7.80 -3.35 -1.12
C SER A 237 -8.07 -1.87 -1.48
N LEU A 238 -8.95 -1.19 -0.74
CA LEU A 238 -9.18 0.25 -0.92
C LEU A 238 -7.89 1.06 -0.71
N LEU A 239 -7.14 0.75 0.35
CA LEU A 239 -5.91 1.45 0.71
C LEU A 239 -4.79 1.24 -0.32
N ASP A 240 -4.64 0.00 -0.80
CA ASP A 240 -3.70 -0.31 -1.88
C ASP A 240 -4.05 0.45 -3.16
N MET A 241 -5.32 0.50 -3.54
CA MET A 241 -5.78 1.26 -4.71
C MET A 241 -5.56 2.76 -4.54
N ALA A 242 -5.87 3.32 -3.37
CA ALA A 242 -5.66 4.74 -3.06
C ALA A 242 -4.17 5.12 -3.20
N LEU A 243 -3.27 4.30 -2.64
CA LEU A 243 -1.83 4.52 -2.77
C LEU A 243 -1.38 4.58 -4.22
N ILE A 244 -1.87 3.65 -5.03
CA ILE A 244 -1.48 3.55 -6.41
C ILE A 244 -1.94 4.78 -7.20
N LEU A 245 -3.18 5.22 -7.02
CA LEU A 245 -3.71 6.43 -7.65
C LEU A 245 -2.91 7.67 -7.23
N VAL A 246 -2.59 7.82 -5.94
CA VAL A 246 -1.79 8.96 -5.46
C VAL A 246 -0.38 8.95 -6.05
N ARG A 247 0.25 7.78 -6.21
CA ARG A 247 1.58 7.68 -6.84
C ARG A 247 1.59 8.10 -8.30
N GLN A 248 0.49 7.89 -9.03
CA GLN A 248 0.41 8.22 -10.45
C GLN A 248 -0.11 9.63 -10.71
N TYR A 249 -1.16 10.06 -9.99
CA TYR A 249 -1.84 11.34 -10.16
C TYR A 249 -2.09 11.99 -8.80
N PRO A 250 -1.03 12.50 -8.13
CA PRO A 250 -1.12 12.98 -6.76
C PRO A 250 -2.07 14.16 -6.62
N VAL A 251 -2.07 15.13 -7.54
CA VAL A 251 -2.94 16.32 -7.42
C VAL A 251 -4.41 15.94 -7.49
N GLN A 252 -4.78 15.20 -8.55
CA GLN A 252 -6.16 14.83 -8.84
C GLN A 252 -6.70 13.90 -7.78
N THR A 253 -5.97 12.82 -7.47
CA THR A 253 -6.38 11.82 -6.49
C THR A 253 -6.54 12.44 -5.11
N MET A 254 -5.65 13.35 -4.72
CA MET A 254 -5.76 13.98 -3.41
C MET A 254 -6.95 14.95 -3.33
N GLY A 255 -7.24 15.68 -4.42
CA GLY A 255 -8.47 16.46 -4.54
C GLY A 255 -9.72 15.60 -4.44
N SER A 256 -9.79 14.50 -5.19
CA SER A 256 -11.00 13.67 -5.27
C SER A 256 -11.21 12.69 -4.11
N LEU A 257 -10.16 12.08 -3.54
CA LEU A 257 -10.29 11.13 -2.43
C LEU A 257 -10.30 11.80 -1.06
N PHE A 258 -9.49 12.82 -0.85
CA PHE A 258 -9.24 13.37 0.50
C PHE A 258 -9.87 14.74 0.72
N SER A 259 -10.34 15.38 -0.35
CA SER A 259 -10.96 16.69 -0.34
C SER A 259 -12.16 16.79 -1.32
N PRO A 260 -13.10 15.84 -1.30
CA PRO A 260 -14.21 15.88 -2.25
C PRO A 260 -15.04 17.16 -2.06
N GLU A 261 -15.35 17.86 -3.15
CA GLU A 261 -16.15 19.11 -3.13
C GLU A 261 -17.58 18.89 -2.63
N ASN A 262 -18.06 17.65 -2.70
CA ASN A 262 -19.36 17.21 -2.20
C ASN A 262 -19.15 16.02 -1.25
N SER A 263 -19.60 16.10 0.00
CA SER A 263 -20.48 15.08 0.62
C SER A 263 -20.42 15.06 2.15
N ASP A 264 -21.55 14.64 2.72
CA ASP A 264 -21.79 14.19 4.10
C ASP A 264 -20.92 13.00 4.56
N ILE A 265 -19.94 12.57 3.77
CA ILE A 265 -18.94 11.57 4.17
C ILE A 265 -17.88 12.30 4.98
N THR A 266 -18.18 12.51 6.27
CA THR A 266 -17.20 12.86 7.29
C THR A 266 -15.97 11.98 7.06
N SER A 267 -14.83 12.61 6.75
CA SER A 267 -13.66 12.03 6.09
C SER A 267 -13.57 10.49 6.19
N TRP A 268 -13.72 9.79 5.07
CA TRP A 268 -13.66 8.31 5.05
C TRP A 268 -12.39 7.79 5.76
N PHE A 269 -11.32 8.58 5.71
CA PHE A 269 -10.06 8.34 6.35
C PHE A 269 -10.17 8.28 7.90
N THR A 270 -10.79 9.27 8.54
CA THR A 270 -11.04 9.23 9.98
C THR A 270 -11.97 8.09 10.36
N ALA A 271 -12.99 7.82 9.54
CA ALA A 271 -13.91 6.69 9.75
C ALA A 271 -13.19 5.33 9.69
N VAL A 272 -12.16 5.17 8.85
CA VAL A 272 -11.31 3.97 8.84
C VAL A 272 -10.52 3.85 10.13
N ILE A 273 -9.89 4.95 10.58
CA ILE A 273 -9.11 4.93 11.82
C ILE A 273 -9.98 4.59 13.01
N GLU A 274 -11.11 5.28 13.19
CA GLU A 274 -12.01 5.05 14.32
C GLU A 274 -12.50 3.60 14.38
N LYS A 275 -12.88 3.04 13.23
CA LYS A 275 -13.39 1.67 13.16
C LYS A 275 -12.31 0.61 13.35
N TRP A 276 -11.14 0.80 12.73
CA TRP A 276 -10.10 -0.23 12.63
C TRP A 276 -8.89 0.01 13.52
N LYS A 277 -8.92 1.00 14.42
CA LYS A 277 -7.84 1.37 15.35
C LYS A 277 -7.21 0.19 16.08
N ALA A 278 -7.99 -0.82 16.43
CA ALA A 278 -7.51 -2.01 17.15
C ALA A 278 -6.85 -3.08 16.24
N GLN A 279 -6.98 -2.96 14.91
CA GLN A 279 -6.49 -3.94 13.93
C GLN A 279 -5.16 -3.46 13.31
N ALA A 280 -4.05 -3.92 13.89
CA ALA A 280 -2.69 -3.52 13.47
C ALA A 280 -2.41 -3.73 11.98
N GLU A 281 -2.94 -4.79 11.36
CA GLU A 281 -2.75 -5.05 9.94
C GLU A 281 -3.39 -3.98 9.05
N VAL A 282 -4.58 -3.51 9.41
CA VAL A 282 -5.29 -2.45 8.67
C VAL A 282 -4.58 -1.11 8.88
N MET A 283 -4.23 -0.79 10.12
CA MET A 283 -3.53 0.45 10.45
C MET A 283 -2.15 0.53 9.81
N ASN A 284 -1.43 -0.60 9.72
CA ASN A 284 -0.14 -0.65 9.03
C ASN A 284 -0.31 -0.44 7.53
N ALA A 285 -1.32 -1.09 6.92
CA ALA A 285 -1.68 -0.90 5.52
C ALA A 285 -2.19 0.52 5.23
N LEU A 286 -2.71 1.24 6.22
CA LEU A 286 -3.12 2.65 6.10
C LEU A 286 -1.92 3.60 6.14
N PHE A 287 -1.03 3.41 7.12
CA PHE A 287 0.04 4.37 7.37
C PHE A 287 1.30 4.14 6.55
N THR A 288 1.67 2.90 6.20
CA THR A 288 2.84 2.63 5.33
C THR A 288 2.72 3.35 3.97
N PRO A 289 1.56 3.34 3.30
CA PRO A 289 1.38 4.11 2.08
C PRO A 289 1.50 5.62 2.29
N LEU A 290 0.92 6.14 3.36
CA LEU A 290 0.95 7.58 3.65
C LEU A 290 2.35 8.08 3.95
N THR A 291 3.14 7.32 4.72
CA THR A 291 4.55 7.66 4.94
C THR A 291 5.28 7.71 3.60
N HIS A 292 5.00 6.81 2.66
CA HIS A 292 5.60 6.91 1.33
C HIS A 292 5.12 8.13 0.52
N ILE A 293 3.84 8.50 0.60
CA ILE A 293 3.27 9.65 -0.11
C ILE A 293 3.90 10.95 0.39
N PHE A 294 4.07 11.10 1.71
CA PHE A 294 4.64 12.30 2.33
C PHE A 294 6.16 12.23 2.52
N ALA A 295 6.82 11.13 2.10
CA ALA A 295 8.28 10.98 2.08
C ALA A 295 8.98 11.73 0.95
N LEU A 296 8.28 12.41 0.04
CA LEU A 296 8.94 13.07 -1.09
C LEU A 296 10.01 14.07 -0.61
N PRO A 297 11.20 14.11 -1.24
CA PRO A 297 12.30 14.94 -0.78
C PRO A 297 11.88 16.42 -0.66
N HIS A 298 12.35 17.07 0.41
CA HIS A 298 12.30 18.52 0.56
C HIS A 298 12.95 19.19 -0.66
N LYS A 299 12.25 20.16 -1.26
CA LYS A 299 12.59 20.95 -2.45
C LYS A 299 12.34 20.26 -3.82
N THR A 300 11.27 19.49 -3.94
CA THR A 300 10.84 18.92 -5.24
C THR A 300 9.57 19.59 -5.77
N ILE A 301 9.34 19.54 -7.09
CA ILE A 301 8.22 20.24 -7.79
C ILE A 301 6.82 19.82 -7.26
N GLY A 302 6.71 18.68 -6.56
CA GLY A 302 5.47 18.22 -5.91
C GLY A 302 5.32 18.60 -4.43
N GLU A 303 6.29 19.28 -3.82
CA GLU A 303 6.27 19.58 -2.38
C GLU A 303 5.13 20.52 -1.99
N ASP A 304 4.92 21.61 -2.72
CA ASP A 304 3.90 22.60 -2.34
C ASP A 304 2.49 22.01 -2.39
N VAL A 305 2.21 21.12 -3.34
CA VAL A 305 0.95 20.37 -3.41
C VAL A 305 0.80 19.45 -2.21
N LEU A 306 1.82 18.65 -1.89
CA LEU A 306 1.77 17.74 -0.74
C LEU A 306 1.68 18.48 0.60
N VAL A 307 2.33 19.63 0.74
CA VAL A 307 2.26 20.45 1.95
C VAL A 307 0.89 21.11 2.08
N ALA A 308 0.35 21.71 1.02
CA ALA A 308 -1.00 22.29 1.04
C ALA A 308 -2.06 21.24 1.41
N LEU A 309 -1.87 20.03 0.92
CA LEU A 309 -2.71 18.89 1.20
C LEU A 309 -2.58 18.36 2.63
N ALA A 310 -1.35 18.20 3.14
CA ALA A 310 -1.13 17.86 4.54
C ALA A 310 -1.76 18.92 5.43
N ASP A 311 -1.60 20.20 5.10
CA ASP A 311 -2.22 21.31 5.82
C ASP A 311 -3.75 21.18 5.83
N LYS A 312 -4.35 20.92 4.66
CA LYS A 312 -5.79 20.71 4.52
C LYS A 312 -6.29 19.51 5.32
N LEU A 313 -5.59 18.37 5.25
CA LEU A 313 -5.96 17.17 6.02
C LEU A 313 -5.87 17.41 7.53
N ILE A 314 -4.85 18.14 7.98
CA ILE A 314 -4.66 18.48 9.38
C ILE A 314 -5.76 19.43 9.86
N LEU A 315 -6.14 20.41 9.02
CA LEU A 315 -7.16 21.41 9.34
C LEU A 315 -8.59 20.89 9.26
N ASP A 316 -8.97 20.37 8.10
CA ASP A 316 -10.38 20.07 7.80
C ASP A 316 -10.83 18.76 8.47
N HIS A 317 -9.88 17.84 8.69
CA HIS A 317 -10.18 16.49 9.20
C HIS A 317 -9.52 16.19 10.53
N ASN A 318 -8.92 17.19 11.20
CA ASN A 318 -8.18 17.04 12.45
C ASN A 318 -7.17 15.88 12.42
N LEU A 319 -6.57 15.62 11.25
CA LEU A 319 -5.81 14.39 11.04
C LEU A 319 -4.60 14.28 11.98
N LEU A 320 -3.96 15.41 12.32
CA LEU A 320 -2.87 15.40 13.28
C LEU A 320 -3.31 14.92 14.67
N ASP A 321 -4.51 15.29 15.11
CA ASP A 321 -5.10 14.85 16.37
C ASP A 321 -5.36 13.35 16.38
N VAL A 322 -5.92 12.86 15.28
CA VAL A 322 -6.18 11.44 15.06
C VAL A 322 -4.87 10.64 15.04
N VAL A 323 -3.82 11.14 14.38
CA VAL A 323 -2.48 10.53 14.40
C VAL A 323 -1.91 10.48 15.82
N CYS A 324 -2.04 11.56 16.60
CA CYS A 324 -1.65 11.57 18.01
C CYS A 324 -2.39 10.47 18.79
N GLY A 325 -3.70 10.34 18.59
CA GLY A 325 -4.51 9.31 19.25
C GLY A 325 -4.19 7.88 18.81
N VAL A 326 -3.71 7.66 17.59
CA VAL A 326 -3.20 6.34 17.16
C VAL A 326 -1.87 6.03 17.81
N ILE A 327 -0.93 6.99 17.82
CA ILE A 327 0.39 6.84 18.46
C ILE A 327 0.22 6.45 19.94
N ASP A 328 -0.66 7.16 20.65
CA ASP A 328 -0.99 6.88 22.05
C ASP A 328 -1.55 5.47 22.27
N HIS A 329 -2.53 5.07 21.45
CA HIS A 329 -3.13 3.74 21.54
C HIS A 329 -2.12 2.62 21.30
N TYR A 330 -1.31 2.74 20.25
CA TYR A 330 -0.33 1.72 19.92
C TYR A 330 0.83 1.71 20.91
N HIS A 331 1.23 2.86 21.46
CA HIS A 331 2.16 2.92 22.58
C HIS A 331 1.69 2.07 23.76
N HIS A 332 0.46 2.27 24.26
CA HIS A 332 -0.04 1.46 25.37
C HIS A 332 -0.14 -0.03 25.01
N ARG A 333 -0.54 -0.36 23.78
CA ARG A 333 -0.58 -1.76 23.32
C ARG A 333 0.79 -2.43 23.19
N THR A 334 1.87 -1.68 22.95
CA THR A 334 3.23 -2.29 22.93
C THR A 334 3.60 -2.92 24.26
N ASN A 335 3.08 -2.39 25.38
CA ASN A 335 3.33 -2.92 26.72
C ASN A 335 2.46 -4.15 27.05
N GLU A 336 1.34 -4.33 26.35
CA GLU A 336 0.34 -5.38 26.62
C GLU A 336 0.51 -6.62 25.74
N VAL A 337 0.92 -6.44 24.48
CA VAL A 337 0.90 -7.49 23.45
C VAL A 337 2.30 -8.11 23.27
N LYS A 338 2.36 -9.44 23.19
CA LYS A 338 3.61 -10.22 22.98
C LYS A 338 3.55 -11.06 21.69
N GLY A 339 4.71 -11.49 21.19
CA GLY A 339 4.82 -12.39 20.03
C GLY A 339 4.56 -11.70 18.69
N THR A 340 3.99 -12.39 17.71
CA THR A 340 3.82 -11.88 16.33
C THR A 340 2.90 -10.67 16.24
N GLN A 341 1.93 -10.55 17.15
CA GLN A 341 1.08 -9.36 17.23
C GLN A 341 1.85 -8.12 17.72
N HIS A 342 2.90 -8.31 18.51
CA HIS A 342 3.76 -7.21 18.97
C HIS A 342 4.51 -6.56 17.80
N ASP A 343 5.05 -7.37 16.88
CA ASP A 343 5.74 -6.84 15.69
C ASP A 343 4.81 -5.97 14.83
N ALA A 344 3.55 -6.37 14.65
CA ALA A 344 2.58 -5.58 13.91
C ALA A 344 2.24 -4.26 14.63
N VAL A 345 2.09 -4.27 15.96
CA VAL A 345 1.86 -3.07 16.78
C VAL A 345 3.03 -2.10 16.67
N VAL A 346 4.27 -2.59 16.76
CA VAL A 346 5.49 -1.78 16.64
C VAL A 346 5.63 -1.18 15.23
N LEU A 347 5.25 -1.90 14.18
CA LEU A 347 5.25 -1.39 12.81
C LEU A 347 4.27 -0.23 12.63
N VAL A 348 3.04 -0.34 13.14
CA VAL A 348 2.07 0.76 13.10
C VAL A 348 2.62 1.98 13.82
N LEU A 349 3.20 1.78 15.00
CA LEU A 349 3.78 2.87 15.78
C LEU A 349 4.95 3.54 15.03
N LEU A 350 5.82 2.78 14.38
CA LEU A 350 6.91 3.31 13.56
C LEU A 350 6.39 4.12 12.37
N GLU A 351 5.41 3.59 11.61
CA GLU A 351 4.88 4.29 10.43
C GLU A 351 4.10 5.55 10.81
N THR A 352 3.31 5.52 11.88
CA THR A 352 2.63 6.72 12.38
C THR A 352 3.62 7.78 12.88
N THR A 353 4.70 7.35 13.54
CA THR A 353 5.79 8.25 13.96
C THR A 353 6.51 8.85 12.75
N ARG A 354 6.80 8.05 11.72
CA ARG A 354 7.39 8.53 10.45
C ARG A 354 6.53 9.58 9.75
N LEU A 355 5.21 9.40 9.76
CA LEU A 355 4.28 10.38 9.20
C LEU A 355 4.35 11.70 9.97
N ALA A 356 4.32 11.63 11.31
CA ALA A 356 4.50 12.81 12.15
C ALA A 356 5.86 13.49 11.91
N ARG A 357 6.94 12.71 11.73
CA ARG A 357 8.27 13.21 11.37
C ARG A 357 8.24 13.97 10.05
N GLN A 358 7.63 13.40 9.01
CA GLN A 358 7.52 14.02 7.68
C GLN A 358 6.77 15.34 7.70
N TRP A 359 5.72 15.47 8.50
CA TRP A 359 5.01 16.74 8.64
C TRP A 359 5.76 17.74 9.50
N SER A 360 6.39 17.30 10.60
CA SER A 360 7.17 18.19 11.48
C SER A 360 8.37 18.81 10.75
N GLU A 361 8.97 18.10 9.80
CA GLU A 361 10.07 18.60 8.97
C GLU A 361 9.67 19.78 8.07
N ARG A 362 8.37 20.01 7.83
CA ARG A 362 7.89 21.08 6.95
C ARG A 362 7.59 22.34 7.76
N PRO A 363 8.34 23.44 7.59
CA PRO A 363 8.14 24.66 8.38
C PRO A 363 6.71 25.23 8.30
N LYS A 364 6.06 25.11 7.13
CA LYS A 364 4.67 25.56 6.91
C LYS A 364 3.66 24.86 7.82
N LEU A 365 3.93 23.62 8.26
CA LEU A 365 3.02 22.83 9.09
C LEU A 365 3.31 22.95 10.60
N LEU A 366 4.46 23.52 11.00
CA LEU A 366 4.85 23.64 12.41
C LEU A 366 3.82 24.42 13.25
N LEU A 367 3.19 25.44 12.67
CA LEU A 367 2.14 26.20 13.35
C LEU A 367 0.93 25.33 13.71
N ARG A 368 0.65 24.27 12.93
CA ARG A 368 -0.43 23.32 13.24
C ARG A 368 -0.08 22.44 14.43
N PHE A 369 1.18 22.01 14.53
CA PHE A 369 1.67 21.27 15.70
C PHE A 369 1.62 22.12 16.97
N GLU A 370 1.92 23.41 16.86
CA GLU A 370 1.88 24.33 17.99
C GLU A 370 0.45 24.60 18.50
N ALA A 371 -0.49 24.76 17.56
CA ALA A 371 -1.89 25.05 17.86
C ALA A 371 -2.62 23.87 18.50
N LEU A 372 -2.24 22.63 18.17
CA LEU A 372 -2.97 21.44 18.61
C LEU A 372 -2.57 21.00 20.02
N ARG A 373 -3.55 20.94 20.94
CA ARG A 373 -3.33 20.53 22.34
C ARG A 373 -2.76 19.11 22.48
N SER A 374 -3.23 18.17 21.66
CA SER A 374 -2.81 16.76 21.71
C SER A 374 -1.34 16.56 21.36
N VAL A 375 -0.70 17.50 20.65
CA VAL A 375 0.75 17.47 20.49
C VAL A 375 1.45 17.62 21.84
N LYS A 376 1.02 18.56 22.66
CA LYS A 376 1.62 18.86 23.97
C LYS A 376 1.26 17.82 25.03
N VAL A 377 0.03 17.32 25.00
CA VAL A 377 -0.51 16.43 26.05
C VAL A 377 -0.33 14.95 25.74
N THR A 378 -0.19 14.58 24.46
CA THR A 378 -0.15 13.17 24.03
C THR A 378 1.12 12.86 23.26
N LEU A 379 1.35 13.51 22.11
CA LEU A 379 2.48 13.19 21.23
C LEU A 379 3.84 13.38 21.93
N LEU A 380 4.10 14.56 22.49
CA LEU A 380 5.38 14.86 23.12
C LEU A 380 5.68 13.93 24.31
N PRO A 381 4.75 13.70 25.26
CA PRO A 381 4.97 12.72 26.34
C PRO A 381 5.31 11.32 25.83
N VAL A 382 4.54 10.79 24.86
CA VAL A 382 4.76 9.44 24.31
C VAL A 382 6.12 9.34 23.62
N LEU A 383 6.52 10.35 22.84
CA LEU A 383 7.85 10.39 22.19
C LEU A 383 8.98 10.41 23.22
N ILE A 384 8.86 11.21 24.27
CA ILE A 384 9.87 11.32 25.33
C ILE A 384 9.98 10.02 26.12
N GLU A 385 8.86 9.38 26.45
CA GLU A 385 8.84 8.09 27.14
C GLU A 385 9.54 7.00 26.32
N HIS A 386 9.26 6.91 25.01
CA HIS A 386 9.97 5.97 24.15
C HIS A 386 11.47 6.25 24.07
N LEU A 387 11.86 7.52 23.99
CA LEU A 387 13.28 7.88 24.02
C LEU A 387 13.93 7.43 25.33
N GLN A 388 13.23 7.57 26.46
CA GLN A 388 13.68 7.11 27.76
C GLN A 388 13.84 5.59 27.82
N MET A 389 12.85 4.82 27.35
CA MET A 389 12.91 3.36 27.31
C MET A 389 14.11 2.83 26.53
N HIS A 390 14.49 3.51 25.44
CA HIS A 390 15.55 3.05 24.55
C HIS A 390 16.91 3.73 24.78
N SER A 391 17.00 4.76 25.64
CA SER A 391 18.23 5.54 25.86
C SER A 391 19.39 4.80 26.57
N LYS A 392 19.14 3.68 27.24
CA LYS A 392 20.10 3.03 28.16
C LYS A 392 20.64 1.65 27.75
N ALA A 393 20.13 1.05 26.68
CA ALA A 393 20.50 -0.31 26.26
C ALA A 393 21.31 -0.30 24.96
N PRO A 394 22.22 -1.27 24.72
CA PRO A 394 22.75 -1.49 23.37
C PRO A 394 21.59 -1.90 22.46
N LEU A 395 21.23 -1.01 21.53
CA LEU A 395 20.04 -1.17 20.72
C LEU A 395 20.35 -2.04 19.50
N SER A 396 19.41 -2.92 19.17
CA SER A 396 19.39 -3.55 17.84
C SER A 396 19.00 -2.49 16.78
N PRO A 397 19.29 -2.70 15.49
CA PRO A 397 19.07 -1.70 14.44
C PRO A 397 17.61 -1.23 14.32
N LYS A 398 16.63 -2.06 14.68
CA LYS A 398 15.20 -1.70 14.62
C LYS A 398 14.81 -0.61 15.63
N PRO A 399 15.06 -0.77 16.95
CA PRO A 399 14.91 0.30 17.94
C PRO A 399 15.69 1.58 17.63
N LEU A 400 16.89 1.48 17.06
CA LEU A 400 17.69 2.65 16.67
C LEU A 400 17.00 3.51 15.62
N VAL A 401 16.38 2.88 14.61
CA VAL A 401 15.59 3.60 13.61
C VAL A 401 14.45 4.35 14.28
N PHE A 402 13.73 3.71 15.19
CA PHE A 402 12.63 4.38 15.91
C PHE A 402 13.12 5.56 16.76
N VAL A 403 14.22 5.40 17.50
CA VAL A 403 14.84 6.49 18.28
C VAL A 403 15.26 7.66 17.39
N LEU A 404 15.81 7.38 16.21
CA LEU A 404 16.17 8.41 15.25
C LEU A 404 14.95 9.21 14.78
N GLU A 405 13.86 8.53 14.42
CA GLU A 405 12.60 9.17 13.99
C GLU A 405 12.08 10.10 15.11
N VAL A 406 12.09 9.63 16.36
CA VAL A 406 11.72 10.42 17.55
C VAL A 406 12.59 11.66 17.70
N LEU A 407 13.93 11.51 17.63
CA LEU A 407 14.85 12.64 17.76
C LEU A 407 14.65 13.67 16.67
N LEU A 408 14.40 13.24 15.42
CA LEU A 408 14.12 14.13 14.30
C LEU A 408 12.83 14.91 14.51
N ILE A 409 11.74 14.27 14.93
CA ILE A 409 10.49 14.96 15.28
C ILE A 409 10.75 16.03 16.32
N LEU A 410 11.35 15.66 17.46
CA LEU A 410 11.59 16.58 18.56
C LEU A 410 12.49 17.75 18.13
N ARG A 411 13.48 17.49 17.28
CA ARG A 411 14.36 18.53 16.70
C ARG A 411 13.58 19.53 15.86
N TYR A 412 12.73 19.06 14.96
CA TYR A 412 11.93 19.94 14.11
C TYR A 412 10.87 20.70 14.93
N LEU A 413 10.21 20.05 15.88
CA LEU A 413 9.26 20.72 16.77
C LEU A 413 9.95 21.77 17.65
N ALA A 414 11.21 21.57 18.03
CA ALA A 414 12.00 22.56 18.76
C ALA A 414 12.30 23.82 17.93
N GLU A 415 12.05 23.86 16.63
CA GLU A 415 12.15 25.09 15.85
C GLU A 415 11.07 26.11 16.25
N SER A 416 9.86 25.65 16.63
CA SER A 416 8.82 26.50 17.22
C SER A 416 9.20 26.92 18.64
N HIS A 417 9.07 28.22 18.95
CA HIS A 417 9.42 28.75 20.27
C HIS A 417 8.52 28.17 21.38
N SER A 418 7.20 28.04 21.14
CA SER A 418 6.25 27.51 22.11
C SER A 418 6.52 26.04 22.43
N LEU A 419 6.74 25.21 21.40
CA LEU A 419 7.04 23.80 21.58
C LEU A 419 8.42 23.59 22.20
N ARG A 420 9.43 24.40 21.80
CA ARG A 420 10.75 24.40 22.44
C ARG A 420 10.65 24.62 23.94
N HIS A 421 9.82 25.55 24.41
CA HIS A 421 9.65 25.80 25.84
C HIS A 421 9.13 24.55 26.59
N VAL A 422 8.20 23.80 25.98
CA VAL A 422 7.72 22.52 26.54
C VAL A 422 8.84 21.49 26.61
N LEU A 423 9.68 21.39 25.58
CA LEU A 423 10.81 20.45 25.53
C LEU A 423 11.93 20.82 26.54
N VAL A 424 12.21 22.11 26.73
CA VAL A 424 13.16 22.60 27.73
C VAL A 424 12.74 22.17 29.14
N GLY A 425 11.44 22.23 29.44
CA GLY A 425 10.90 21.88 30.76
C GLY A 425 10.87 20.37 31.07
N SER A 426 11.23 19.49 30.13
CA SER A 426 11.17 18.04 30.33
C SER A 426 12.49 17.48 30.88
N GLU A 427 12.51 17.15 32.18
CA GLU A 427 13.68 16.52 32.83
C GLU A 427 14.02 15.15 32.24
N SER A 428 13.01 14.34 31.90
CA SER A 428 13.18 13.03 31.29
C SER A 428 13.88 13.13 29.93
N LEU A 429 13.49 14.10 29.09
CA LEU A 429 14.16 14.37 27.83
C LEU A 429 15.62 14.77 28.04
N GLN A 430 15.90 15.66 28.99
CA GLN A 430 17.28 16.07 29.30
C GLN A 430 18.14 14.89 29.76
N ALA A 431 17.58 14.00 30.59
CA ALA A 431 18.27 12.80 31.04
C ALA A 431 18.56 11.85 29.87
N SER A 432 17.56 11.54 29.04
CA SER A 432 17.70 10.67 27.86
C SER A 432 18.71 11.21 26.84
N LEU A 433 18.69 12.52 26.59
CA LEU A 433 19.67 13.16 25.72
C LEU A 433 21.08 12.97 26.28
N LYS A 434 21.34 13.29 27.55
CA LYS A 434 22.67 13.08 28.16
C LYS A 434 23.20 11.65 27.96
N TRP A 435 22.35 10.64 28.12
CA TRP A 435 22.74 9.24 27.88
C TRP A 435 23.09 8.97 26.41
N LEU A 436 22.26 9.43 25.48
CA LEU A 436 22.51 9.30 24.03
C LEU A 436 23.73 10.10 23.55
N HIS A 437 24.13 11.15 24.27
CA HIS A 437 25.36 11.91 24.00
C HIS A 437 26.61 11.20 24.48
N CYS A 438 26.53 10.51 25.62
CA CYS A 438 27.65 9.87 26.31
C CYS A 438 27.92 8.42 25.86
N GLY A 439 27.03 7.83 25.06
CA GLY A 439 27.31 6.55 24.42
C GLY A 439 28.59 6.65 23.58
N SER A 440 29.58 5.80 23.86
CA SER A 440 30.85 5.73 23.12
C SER A 440 30.60 5.18 21.70
N PHE A 441 30.04 5.99 20.82
CA PHE A 441 29.89 5.68 19.40
C PHE A 441 31.09 6.27 18.65
N ALA A 442 32.22 5.58 18.75
CA ALA A 442 33.44 5.92 18.02
C ALA A 442 33.30 5.44 16.57
N GLY A 443 32.87 6.31 15.66
CA GLY A 443 32.82 5.98 14.22
C GLY A 443 32.13 7.02 13.35
N ASP A 444 32.67 7.20 12.14
CA ASP A 444 32.29 8.08 11.04
C ASP A 444 30.80 8.10 10.65
N ASP A 445 30.42 9.10 9.84
CA ASP A 445 29.09 9.46 9.26
C ASP A 445 28.32 8.34 8.49
N GLY A 446 28.66 7.06 8.68
CA GLY A 446 28.03 5.91 8.03
C GLY A 446 27.33 4.91 8.96
N ASP A 447 27.35 5.10 10.27
CA ASP A 447 26.71 4.20 11.25
C ASP A 447 25.44 4.82 11.85
N LEU A 448 24.38 4.02 12.01
CA LEU A 448 23.07 4.46 12.52
C LEU A 448 23.17 5.02 13.95
N ASP A 449 24.09 4.45 14.74
CA ASP A 449 24.44 4.90 16.08
C ASP A 449 25.05 6.31 16.09
N ALA A 450 25.96 6.60 15.16
CA ALA A 450 26.58 7.91 15.02
C ALA A 450 25.54 8.97 14.62
N LEU A 451 24.58 8.59 13.78
CA LEU A 451 23.46 9.45 13.37
C LEU A 451 22.54 9.78 14.56
N VAL A 452 22.15 8.79 15.36
CA VAL A 452 21.37 8.99 16.59
C VAL A 452 22.09 9.94 17.55
N ALA A 453 23.38 9.72 17.79
CA ALA A 453 24.18 10.59 18.67
C ALA A 453 24.29 12.03 18.12
N ARG A 454 24.41 12.18 16.79
CA ARG A 454 24.45 13.49 16.12
C ARG A 454 23.14 14.25 16.28
N GLU A 455 22.01 13.60 16.02
CA GLU A 455 20.70 14.24 16.15
C GLU A 455 20.36 14.55 17.61
N ALA A 456 20.75 13.69 18.56
CA ALA A 456 20.66 14.00 19.99
C ALA A 456 21.46 15.27 20.34
N ARG A 457 22.72 15.41 19.87
CA ARG A 457 23.53 16.62 20.05
C ARG A 457 22.92 17.86 19.40
N SER A 458 22.26 17.69 18.26
CA SER A 458 21.56 18.79 17.59
C SER A 458 20.37 19.27 18.40
N LEU A 459 19.54 18.35 18.88
CA LEU A 459 18.38 18.66 19.71
C LEU A 459 18.78 19.33 21.03
N SER A 460 19.79 18.81 21.75
CA SER A 460 20.28 19.44 22.98
C SER A 460 20.75 20.87 22.78
N ARG A 461 21.43 21.15 21.66
CA ARG A 461 21.85 22.53 21.33
C ARG A 461 20.65 23.44 21.12
N LEU A 462 19.65 23.00 20.36
CA LEU A 462 18.42 23.79 20.12
C LEU A 462 17.64 24.08 21.41
N VAL A 463 17.54 23.09 22.28
CA VAL A 463 16.87 23.23 23.58
C VAL A 463 17.67 24.14 24.52
N ALA A 464 19.01 24.08 24.49
CA ALA A 464 19.87 24.97 25.27
C ALA A 464 19.79 26.45 24.85
N ILE A 465 19.57 26.76 23.57
CA ILE A 465 19.35 28.14 23.08
C ILE A 465 18.14 28.78 23.78
N GLY A 466 17.11 27.98 24.10
CA GLY A 466 15.92 28.46 24.84
C GLY A 466 16.17 28.78 26.32
N VAL A 467 17.26 28.29 26.90
CA VAL A 467 17.64 28.54 28.31
C VAL A 467 18.40 29.88 28.47
N VAL A 468 18.98 30.40 27.38
CA VAL A 468 19.87 31.58 27.41
C VAL A 468 19.09 32.91 27.26
N VAL A 469 17.79 32.89 26.98
CA VAL A 469 16.96 34.12 26.86
C VAL A 469 16.13 34.38 28.12
N ALA A 470 16.78 34.27 29.28
CA ALA A 470 16.43 35.10 30.43
C ALA A 470 17.57 36.11 30.56
N PRO A 471 17.36 37.41 30.29
CA PRO A 471 18.46 38.37 30.34
C PRO A 471 18.88 38.53 31.79
N LYS A 472 19.96 37.86 32.17
CA LYS A 472 20.85 38.40 33.19
C LYS A 472 21.89 39.19 32.45
N ASP A 473 21.83 40.51 32.64
CA ASP A 473 22.93 41.43 32.38
C ASP A 473 24.26 40.77 32.75
N ASN A 474 25.12 40.56 31.75
CA ASN A 474 26.48 41.06 31.82
C ASN A 474 27.24 40.78 30.51
N SER A 475 27.86 41.85 30.05
CA SER A 475 28.86 41.94 28.99
C SER A 475 29.89 40.80 29.01
N ARG A 476 30.05 40.11 27.87
CA ARG A 476 31.33 39.93 27.15
C ARG A 476 31.16 38.96 25.99
N SER A 477 31.37 39.49 24.79
CA SER A 477 31.53 38.75 23.54
C SER A 477 32.79 37.88 23.58
N THR A 478 32.64 36.58 23.35
CA THR A 478 33.77 35.72 22.97
C THR A 478 33.31 34.67 21.96
N ILE A 479 33.78 34.85 20.73
CA ILE A 479 33.70 33.88 19.64
C ILE A 479 34.77 32.81 19.92
N VAL A 480 34.40 31.53 19.95
CA VAL A 480 35.36 30.42 20.03
C VAL A 480 35.15 29.52 18.82
N VAL A 481 36.14 29.53 17.93
CA VAL A 481 36.36 28.58 16.83
C VAL A 481 37.13 27.39 17.41
N SER A 482 36.65 26.16 17.24
CA SER A 482 37.39 24.95 17.65
C SER A 482 37.73 24.05 16.47
N LYS A 483 39.04 23.81 16.34
CA LYS A 483 39.74 22.99 15.34
C LYS A 483 39.42 21.49 15.50
N ALA A 484 39.28 20.80 14.37
CA ALA A 484 39.21 19.34 14.30
C ALA A 484 40.60 18.70 14.48
N ALA A 485 40.69 17.67 15.33
CA ALA A 485 41.86 16.80 15.44
C ALA A 485 41.54 15.44 14.81
N VAL A 486 42.42 14.99 13.91
CA VAL A 486 42.37 13.69 13.22
C VAL A 486 43.08 12.66 14.11
N VAL A 487 42.40 11.57 14.46
CA VAL A 487 43.01 10.37 15.05
C VAL A 487 42.50 9.13 14.33
N VAL A 488 43.44 8.37 13.78
CA VAL A 488 43.23 7.11 13.05
C VAL A 488 43.21 5.95 14.04
N ALA A 489 42.15 5.14 14.08
CA ALA A 489 42.12 3.87 14.82
C ALA A 489 41.33 2.77 14.07
N LYS A 490 41.80 1.52 14.24
CA LYS A 490 41.53 0.32 13.43
C LYS A 490 40.09 -0.23 13.51
N ARG A 491 39.58 -0.62 12.33
CA ARG A 491 38.25 -1.20 12.04
C ARG A 491 37.99 -2.58 12.66
N ARG A 492 36.78 -2.77 13.20
CA ARG A 492 36.01 -4.03 13.10
C ARG A 492 34.64 -3.69 12.49
N GLN A 493 34.36 -4.21 11.30
CA GLN A 493 33.15 -3.91 10.54
C GLN A 493 31.97 -4.78 11.01
N LEU A 494 30.85 -4.15 11.36
CA LEU A 494 29.52 -4.75 11.30
C LEU A 494 28.73 -3.93 10.28
N GLN A 495 28.39 -4.53 9.15
CA GLN A 495 27.73 -3.84 8.02
C GLN A 495 26.21 -3.82 8.23
N ALA A 496 25.64 -2.63 8.42
CA ALA A 496 24.23 -2.39 8.12
C ALA A 496 24.03 -2.29 6.59
N LYS A 497 22.87 -2.75 6.09
CA LYS A 497 22.56 -2.77 4.65
C LYS A 497 22.56 -1.35 4.06
N ALA A 498 23.24 -1.17 2.94
CA ALA A 498 23.47 0.11 2.27
C ALA A 498 22.17 0.87 1.89
N GLU A 499 21.06 0.16 1.69
CA GLU A 499 19.76 0.72 1.34
C GLU A 499 19.19 1.60 2.46
N THR A 500 19.46 1.27 3.74
CA THR A 500 18.96 2.03 4.88
C THR A 500 19.69 3.37 5.03
N LEU A 501 20.97 3.45 4.64
CA LEU A 501 21.79 4.65 4.78
C LEU A 501 21.59 5.64 3.62
N ALA A 502 21.27 5.13 2.41
CA ALA A 502 21.00 5.96 1.24
C ALA A 502 19.75 6.85 1.42
N ALA A 503 18.74 6.38 2.14
CA ALA A 503 17.54 7.15 2.46
C ALA A 503 17.80 8.40 3.34
N TYR A 504 18.93 8.43 4.05
CA TYR A 504 19.35 9.55 4.91
C TYR A 504 20.44 10.43 4.29
N GLY A 505 20.69 10.32 2.98
CA GLY A 505 21.62 11.19 2.25
C GLY A 505 23.11 10.87 2.48
N ILE A 506 23.45 9.69 3.00
CA ILE A 506 24.84 9.26 3.18
C ILE A 506 25.32 8.63 1.85
N ALA A 507 25.92 9.44 0.99
CA ALA A 507 26.65 8.94 -0.16
C ALA A 507 27.96 8.29 0.31
N LYS A 508 28.23 7.04 -0.10
CA LYS A 508 29.56 6.45 0.00
C LYS A 508 30.55 7.39 -0.70
N ARG A 509 31.49 7.95 0.05
CA ARG A 509 32.76 8.44 -0.51
C ARG A 509 33.71 7.27 -0.69
#